data_AF-Q4E0L6-F1
#
_entry.id   AF-Q4E0L6-F1
#
_cell.length_a   1.000
_cell.length_b   1.000
_cell.length_c   1.000
_cell.angle_alpha   90.00
_cell.angle_beta   90.00
_cell.angle_gamma   90.00
#
_symmetry.space_group_name_H-M   'P 1'
#
loop_
_entity.id
_entity.type
_entity.pdbx_description
1 polymer ?
#
loop_
_entity_poly.entity_id
_entity_poly.type
_entity_poly.pdbx_seq_one_letter_code
_entity_poly.pdbx_strand_id
1 'polypeptide(L)'
;MSQHEFSLLSHLGVSVPEVPSQTVQKNNRREGNYRVLAPCMRPPVKGAIAAQVISPRRVPRVPLADYTGEVVVVKGKAGRPNTEYLIYNARVPCIRAVNLQLMKERRRQREEEAVSRISPDTFFIQTSEREDLARRRLLEHLQNINREQAQRKVEERERERQRRLEVEVAELKAVKEAAVNEAAALLIKKQAARQAMQRELLDAMERKRQEAADGNNHLALECAAFPWDNAPPNEAKRREICLSLLDANRKLAEDKKMERQARKIEERAREAAALEVVRAEVEREDRRALEKKRYLCEERQRSGMGTFVKAAPVVLETSDLGSEWFLRTTREDAGARRERQRELMEANKRLAEETKRRRAEEVERQIQQEREALREAERAYTQRMECDWAEKRRQQDEFKKEARKTAVERHEKKRISTEDDLCLSLFQDNCRKAEKEKQRREQLYCEELKSGVDMARESRREEKEREAMQEKKYLEMQEIETKRALERERAKALEKREAYRKALEEQIQSRKTKPACQAPVTRHGSVLKVLYRCPVTGDLLPPDQFGIFSVRQRQSGWI
;
A
#
# COMPACT_ATOMS: atom_id res chain seq x y z
N MET A 1 -15.17 4.82 -36.98
CA MET A 1 -14.42 5.07 -35.74
C MET A 1 -13.36 3.99 -35.66
N SER A 2 -12.11 4.42 -35.56
CA SER A 2 -10.88 3.80 -36.04
C SER A 2 -10.55 2.43 -35.44
N GLN A 3 -10.16 1.50 -36.32
CA GLN A 3 -9.71 0.12 -36.06
C GLN A 3 -8.51 -0.03 -35.11
N HIS A 4 -7.92 1.08 -34.63
CA HIS A 4 -6.72 1.05 -33.80
C HIS A 4 -6.93 0.52 -32.39
N GLU A 5 -8.13 0.64 -31.80
CA GLU A 5 -8.39 0.10 -30.46
C GLU A 5 -8.47 -1.44 -30.45
N PHE A 6 -8.71 -2.06 -31.62
CA PHE A 6 -8.81 -3.52 -31.75
C PHE A 6 -7.55 -4.17 -32.32
N SER A 7 -6.54 -3.40 -32.75
CA SER A 7 -5.28 -3.95 -33.28
C SER A 7 -4.48 -4.74 -32.25
N LEU A 8 -4.56 -4.38 -30.95
CA LEU A 8 -3.91 -5.16 -29.89
C LEU A 8 -4.52 -6.55 -29.72
N LEU A 9 -5.81 -6.72 -29.98
CA LEU A 9 -6.50 -8.02 -29.88
C LEU A 9 -6.18 -8.93 -31.07
N SER A 10 -5.96 -8.37 -32.26
CA SER A 10 -5.49 -9.14 -33.42
C SER A 10 -4.07 -9.68 -33.25
N HIS A 11 -3.18 -8.96 -32.55
CA HIS A 11 -1.82 -9.45 -32.27
C HIS A 11 -1.79 -10.60 -31.24
N LEU A 12 -2.82 -10.71 -30.40
CA LEU A 12 -2.93 -11.76 -29.39
C LEU A 12 -3.63 -13.03 -29.90
N GLY A 13 -3.90 -13.13 -31.21
CA GLY A 13 -4.55 -14.30 -31.81
C GLY A 13 -6.02 -14.47 -31.40
N VAL A 14 -6.63 -13.44 -30.81
CA VAL A 14 -8.04 -13.47 -30.40
C VAL A 14 -8.90 -13.03 -31.59
N SER A 15 -9.31 -14.00 -32.40
CA SER A 15 -10.34 -13.76 -33.41
C SER A 15 -11.69 -13.59 -32.72
N VAL A 16 -12.32 -12.42 -32.87
CA VAL A 16 -13.75 -12.27 -32.57
C VAL A 16 -14.51 -13.05 -33.66
N PRO A 17 -15.26 -14.12 -33.34
CA PRO A 17 -16.04 -14.82 -34.35
C PRO A 17 -17.06 -13.85 -34.95
N GLU A 18 -16.90 -13.56 -36.23
CA GLU A 18 -17.92 -12.89 -37.03
C GLU A 18 -19.18 -13.77 -36.98
N VAL A 19 -20.19 -13.31 -36.26
CA VAL A 19 -21.47 -13.99 -36.16
C VAL A 19 -22.05 -14.07 -37.58
N PRO A 20 -22.20 -15.27 -38.17
CA PRO A 20 -22.80 -15.39 -39.49
C PRO A 20 -24.25 -14.90 -39.42
N SER A 21 -24.64 -14.15 -40.45
CA SER A 21 -25.98 -13.64 -40.69
C SER A 21 -27.02 -14.75 -40.59
N GLN A 22 -27.60 -14.93 -39.39
CA GLN A 22 -28.69 -15.87 -39.20
C GLN A 22 -29.93 -15.35 -39.92
N THR A 23 -30.40 -16.22 -40.79
CA THR A 23 -31.52 -16.11 -41.70
C THR A 23 -32.85 -15.88 -40.99
N VAL A 24 -33.69 -15.12 -41.67
CA VAL A 24 -35.06 -14.75 -41.34
C VAL A 24 -35.89 -15.97 -40.90
N GLN A 25 -36.10 -16.12 -39.60
CA GLN A 25 -37.19 -16.97 -39.11
C GLN A 25 -38.52 -16.22 -39.26
N LYS A 26 -39.29 -16.65 -40.26
CA LYS A 26 -40.68 -16.26 -40.50
C LYS A 26 -41.56 -16.73 -39.33
N ASN A 27 -41.81 -15.85 -38.36
CA ASN A 27 -42.93 -16.01 -37.46
C ASN A 27 -44.00 -14.97 -37.81
N ASN A 28 -44.96 -15.44 -38.60
CA ASN A 28 -46.18 -14.74 -38.97
C ASN A 28 -46.94 -14.27 -37.73
N ARG A 29 -47.02 -12.96 -37.47
CA ARG A 29 -48.23 -12.29 -36.91
C ARG A 29 -48.08 -10.75 -36.88
N ARG A 30 -48.75 -10.14 -37.87
CA ARG A 30 -49.36 -8.78 -37.91
C ARG A 30 -48.47 -7.59 -37.56
N GLU A 31 -47.93 -7.02 -38.63
CA GLU A 31 -47.21 -5.75 -38.76
C GLU A 31 -48.04 -4.54 -38.28
N GLY A 32 -47.54 -3.87 -37.23
CA GLY A 32 -47.63 -2.42 -37.15
C GLY A 32 -46.30 -1.85 -37.59
N ASN A 33 -46.26 -1.10 -38.70
CA ASN A 33 -45.04 -0.44 -39.16
C ASN A 33 -44.69 0.73 -38.23
N TYR A 34 -44.00 0.44 -37.13
CA TYR A 34 -43.47 1.46 -36.21
C TYR A 34 -42.15 1.98 -36.75
N ARG A 35 -42.13 3.23 -37.21
CA ARG A 35 -40.88 3.92 -37.53
C ARG A 35 -40.28 4.42 -36.21
N VAL A 36 -39.40 3.61 -35.61
CA VAL A 36 -38.62 4.00 -34.43
C VAL A 36 -37.56 4.99 -34.91
N LEU A 37 -37.72 6.27 -34.59
CA LEU A 37 -36.66 7.24 -34.80
C LEU A 37 -35.62 7.03 -33.68
N ALA A 38 -34.50 6.39 -34.04
CA ALA A 38 -33.32 6.35 -33.20
C ALA A 38 -32.75 7.77 -33.03
N PRO A 39 -32.11 8.08 -31.89
CA PRO A 39 -31.60 9.42 -31.62
C PRO A 39 -30.50 9.79 -32.63
N CYS A 40 -30.81 10.71 -33.55
CA CYS A 40 -29.79 11.41 -34.32
C CYS A 40 -29.07 12.40 -33.38
N MET A 41 -27.99 11.93 -32.76
CA MET A 41 -27.00 12.80 -32.14
C MET A 41 -26.35 13.66 -33.24
N ARG A 42 -26.69 14.95 -33.25
CA ARG A 42 -26.23 16.05 -34.14
C ARG A 42 -26.94 16.18 -35.50
N PRO A 43 -27.80 17.21 -35.68
CA PRO A 43 -28.22 17.65 -37.00
C PRO A 43 -27.08 18.43 -37.71
N PRO A 44 -27.04 18.41 -39.05
CA PRO A 44 -25.95 19.05 -39.80
C PRO A 44 -26.00 20.57 -39.68
N VAL A 45 -24.81 21.14 -39.46
CA VAL A 45 -24.52 22.56 -39.37
C VAL A 45 -24.67 23.22 -40.74
N LYS A 46 -25.57 24.20 -40.85
CA LYS A 46 -25.39 25.48 -41.57
C LYS A 46 -26.67 26.34 -41.49
N GLY A 47 -26.50 27.56 -40.97
CA GLY A 47 -27.37 28.71 -41.29
C GLY A 47 -28.54 28.97 -40.35
N ALA A 48 -28.53 30.18 -39.77
CA ALA A 48 -29.55 30.85 -38.95
C ALA A 48 -31.01 30.59 -39.42
N ILE A 49 -32.02 30.51 -38.56
CA ILE A 49 -32.50 31.56 -37.65
C ILE A 49 -33.07 30.93 -36.38
N ALA A 50 -32.72 31.54 -35.24
CA ALA A 50 -33.25 31.24 -33.93
C ALA A 50 -34.77 31.46 -33.88
N ALA A 51 -35.54 30.36 -33.84
CA ALA A 51 -36.85 30.36 -33.24
C ALA A 51 -36.71 29.77 -31.84
N GLN A 52 -37.08 30.59 -30.86
CA GLN A 52 -36.94 30.39 -29.44
C GLN A 52 -37.29 28.96 -29.01
N VAL A 53 -36.35 28.39 -28.27
CA VAL A 53 -36.43 27.18 -27.48
C VAL A 53 -37.80 27.07 -26.82
N ILE A 54 -38.66 26.21 -27.38
CA ILE A 54 -39.81 25.67 -26.67
C ILE A 54 -39.22 24.95 -25.45
N SER A 55 -39.64 25.41 -24.27
CA SER A 55 -39.22 24.94 -22.95
C SER A 55 -38.88 23.44 -22.92
N PRO A 56 -37.81 23.02 -22.22
CA PRO A 56 -37.52 21.60 -22.03
C PRO A 56 -38.76 20.94 -21.42
N ARG A 57 -39.37 20.04 -22.20
CA ARG A 57 -40.61 19.32 -21.86
C ARG A 57 -40.45 18.74 -20.45
N ARG A 58 -41.25 19.18 -19.47
CA ARG A 58 -41.26 18.58 -18.12
C ARG A 58 -41.84 17.18 -18.23
N VAL A 59 -40.96 16.19 -18.35
CA VAL A 59 -41.32 14.77 -18.29
C VAL A 59 -41.76 14.47 -16.85
N PRO A 60 -42.98 13.95 -16.61
CA PRO A 60 -43.41 13.58 -15.27
C PRO A 60 -42.51 12.45 -14.73
N ARG A 61 -41.83 12.67 -13.61
CA ARG A 61 -41.10 11.61 -12.89
C ARG A 61 -42.12 10.65 -12.29
N VAL A 62 -42.24 9.45 -12.86
CA VAL A 62 -43.06 8.37 -12.30
C VAL A 62 -42.22 7.61 -11.26
N PRO A 63 -42.70 7.40 -10.02
CA PRO A 63 -41.91 6.79 -8.95
C PRO A 63 -41.48 5.33 -9.21
N LEU A 64 -42.18 4.62 -10.09
CA LEU A 64 -41.98 3.19 -10.37
C LEU A 64 -41.32 2.90 -11.72
N ALA A 65 -40.89 3.92 -12.46
CA ALA A 65 -40.36 3.74 -13.79
C ALA A 65 -39.40 4.86 -14.20
N ASP A 66 -38.39 4.49 -15.00
CA ASP A 66 -37.42 5.43 -15.55
C ASP A 66 -37.83 5.79 -16.99
N TYR A 67 -37.85 7.09 -17.32
CA TYR A 67 -38.18 7.53 -18.68
C TYR A 67 -37.08 7.08 -19.66
N THR A 68 -37.45 6.43 -20.76
CA THR A 68 -36.48 5.90 -21.72
C THR A 68 -35.98 6.92 -22.72
N GLY A 69 -36.70 8.03 -22.92
CA GLY A 69 -36.47 8.95 -24.04
C GLY A 69 -37.28 8.61 -25.29
N GLU A 70 -37.92 7.45 -25.36
CA GLU A 70 -38.65 7.01 -26.53
C GLU A 70 -40.09 7.57 -26.55
N VAL A 71 -40.50 8.10 -27.70
CA VAL A 71 -41.87 8.60 -27.94
C VAL A 71 -42.42 7.93 -29.20
N VAL A 72 -43.54 7.22 -29.07
CA VAL A 72 -44.24 6.60 -30.19
C VAL A 72 -45.41 7.48 -30.59
N VAL A 73 -45.36 8.08 -31.77
CA VAL A 73 -46.45 8.88 -32.32
C VAL A 73 -47.34 8.00 -33.19
N VAL A 74 -48.58 7.79 -32.76
CA VAL A 74 -49.59 7.10 -33.57
C VAL A 74 -50.43 8.17 -34.27
N LYS A 75 -50.41 8.17 -35.61
CA LYS A 75 -51.28 9.04 -36.42
C LYS A 75 -52.74 8.64 -36.19
N GLY A 76 -53.57 9.60 -35.78
CA GLY A 76 -54.99 9.36 -35.65
C GLY A 76 -55.60 9.07 -37.02
N LYS A 77 -56.35 7.96 -37.14
CA LYS A 77 -57.22 7.71 -38.29
C LYS A 77 -58.60 8.32 -38.04
N ALA A 78 -59.29 8.75 -39.09
CA ALA A 78 -60.62 9.36 -39.05
C ALA A 78 -60.72 10.62 -38.16
N GLY A 79 -59.85 11.62 -38.39
CA GLY A 79 -59.96 12.95 -37.77
C GLY A 79 -59.57 13.03 -36.29
N ARG A 80 -59.08 11.94 -35.68
CA ARG A 80 -58.58 11.97 -34.29
C ARG A 80 -57.22 12.68 -34.20
N PRO A 81 -56.95 13.43 -33.11
CA PRO A 81 -55.64 14.03 -32.90
C PRO A 81 -54.56 12.95 -32.80
N ASN A 82 -53.34 13.30 -33.20
CA ASN A 82 -52.19 12.42 -33.02
C ASN A 82 -51.99 12.13 -31.53
N THR A 83 -51.85 10.86 -31.18
CA THR A 83 -51.53 10.44 -29.82
C THR A 83 -50.04 10.16 -29.71
N GLU A 84 -49.38 10.84 -28.78
CA GLU A 84 -47.98 10.62 -28.44
C GLU A 84 -47.92 9.71 -27.22
N TYR A 85 -47.34 8.52 -27.37
CA TYR A 85 -47.07 7.59 -26.26
C TYR A 85 -45.64 7.80 -25.75
N LEU A 86 -45.50 8.25 -24.50
CA LEU A 86 -44.23 8.29 -23.79
C LEU A 86 -43.93 6.89 -23.24
N ILE A 87 -42.74 6.37 -23.52
CA ILE A 87 -42.30 5.05 -23.03
C ILE A 87 -41.46 5.21 -21.75
N TYR A 88 -41.76 4.39 -20.76
CA TYR A 88 -40.98 4.28 -19.53
C TYR A 88 -40.54 2.82 -19.32
N ASN A 89 -39.35 2.60 -18.78
CA ASN A 89 -38.95 1.28 -18.29
C ASN A 89 -39.53 1.09 -16.88
N ALA A 90 -40.46 0.15 -16.71
CA ALA A 90 -40.95 -0.17 -15.38
C ALA A 90 -39.87 -0.88 -14.55
N ARG A 91 -39.73 -0.52 -13.28
CA ARG A 91 -38.86 -1.24 -12.33
C ARG A 91 -39.52 -2.52 -11.81
N VAL A 92 -40.84 -2.58 -11.87
CA VAL A 92 -41.66 -3.69 -11.37
C VAL A 92 -42.18 -4.52 -12.55
N PRO A 93 -42.18 -5.87 -12.47
CA PRO A 93 -42.81 -6.71 -13.48
C PRO A 93 -44.31 -6.43 -13.61
N CYS A 94 -44.88 -6.66 -14.80
CA CYS A 94 -46.33 -6.55 -14.99
C CYS A 94 -47.06 -7.69 -14.29
N ILE A 95 -48.34 -7.51 -13.99
CA ILE A 95 -49.20 -8.53 -13.35
C ILE A 95 -49.11 -9.88 -14.09
N ARG A 96 -49.11 -9.84 -15.43
CA ARG A 96 -48.95 -11.03 -16.28
C ARG A 96 -47.61 -11.75 -16.07
N ALA A 97 -46.51 -11.01 -15.91
CA ALA A 97 -45.19 -11.58 -15.69
C ALA A 97 -45.07 -12.25 -14.32
N VAL A 98 -45.65 -11.63 -13.28
CA VAL A 98 -45.71 -12.21 -11.92
C VAL A 98 -46.51 -13.52 -11.93
N ASN A 99 -47.67 -13.54 -12.59
CA ASN A 99 -48.48 -14.75 -12.72
C ASN A 99 -47.72 -15.88 -13.45
N LEU A 100 -46.90 -15.54 -14.45
CA LEU A 100 -46.10 -16.52 -15.19
C LEU A 100 -44.97 -17.11 -14.33
N GLN A 101 -44.35 -16.32 -13.45
CA GLN A 101 -43.35 -16.81 -12.49
C GLN A 101 -43.98 -17.74 -11.44
N LEU A 102 -45.11 -17.35 -10.85
CA LEU A 102 -45.84 -18.18 -9.89
C LEU A 102 -46.26 -19.52 -10.48
N MET A 103 -46.67 -19.55 -11.76
CA MET A 103 -46.99 -20.80 -12.45
C MET A 103 -45.76 -21.69 -12.67
N LYS A 104 -44.58 -21.11 -12.93
CA LYS A 104 -43.32 -21.86 -13.05
C LYS A 104 -42.87 -22.44 -11.70
N GLU A 105 -42.98 -21.66 -10.62
CA GLU A 105 -42.67 -22.13 -9.26
C GLU A 105 -43.58 -23.27 -8.83
N ARG A 106 -44.91 -23.15 -9.07
CA ARG A 106 -45.85 -24.24 -8.79
C ARG A 106 -45.55 -25.51 -9.59
N ARG A 107 -45.01 -25.39 -10.82
CA ARG A 107 -44.56 -26.56 -11.59
C ARG A 107 -43.30 -27.17 -10.98
N ARG A 108 -42.30 -26.35 -10.62
CA ARG A 108 -41.09 -26.83 -9.94
C ARG A 108 -41.39 -27.55 -8.63
N GLN A 109 -42.28 -26.99 -7.80
CA GLN A 109 -42.71 -27.63 -6.55
C GLN A 109 -43.32 -29.01 -6.81
N ARG A 110 -44.17 -29.14 -7.85
CA ARG A 110 -44.75 -30.44 -8.23
C ARG A 110 -43.69 -31.42 -8.74
N GLU A 111 -42.68 -30.93 -9.47
CA GLU A 111 -41.55 -31.75 -9.93
C GLU A 111 -40.68 -32.20 -8.75
N GLU A 112 -40.36 -31.32 -7.80
CA GLU A 112 -39.62 -31.63 -6.56
C GLU A 112 -40.38 -32.62 -5.67
N GLU A 113 -41.70 -32.45 -5.53
CA GLU A 113 -42.57 -33.42 -4.84
C GLU A 113 -42.59 -34.78 -5.55
N ALA A 114 -42.58 -34.80 -6.88
CA ALA A 114 -42.53 -36.03 -7.66
C ALA A 114 -41.17 -36.74 -7.52
N VAL A 115 -40.05 -36.00 -7.59
CA VAL A 115 -38.69 -36.55 -7.37
C VAL A 115 -38.55 -37.09 -5.95
N SER A 116 -39.09 -36.39 -4.95
CA SER A 116 -39.07 -36.83 -3.55
C SER A 116 -39.80 -38.16 -3.34
N ARG A 117 -40.89 -38.40 -4.10
CA ARG A 117 -41.64 -39.68 -4.08
C ARG A 117 -40.90 -40.84 -4.75
N ILE A 118 -39.98 -40.58 -5.68
CA ILE A 118 -39.28 -41.62 -6.45
C ILE A 118 -38.09 -42.20 -5.68
N SER A 119 -37.65 -41.63 -4.55
CA SER A 119 -36.61 -42.26 -3.72
C SER A 119 -37.13 -43.57 -3.08
N PRO A 120 -36.69 -44.77 -3.53
CA PRO A 120 -37.32 -46.03 -3.15
C PRO A 120 -37.08 -46.43 -1.68
N ASP A 121 -36.10 -45.81 -1.02
CA ASP A 121 -35.71 -46.16 0.36
C ASP A 121 -36.63 -45.58 1.45
N THR A 122 -37.71 -44.89 1.07
CA THR A 122 -38.52 -44.14 2.05
C THR A 122 -39.66 -44.94 2.69
N PHE A 123 -40.05 -46.11 2.18
CA PHE A 123 -41.31 -46.73 2.60
C PHE A 123 -41.29 -47.57 3.90
N PHE A 124 -40.13 -47.90 4.48
CA PHE A 124 -40.09 -48.75 5.69
C PHE A 124 -39.34 -48.17 6.90
N ILE A 125 -38.97 -46.90 6.85
CA ILE A 125 -38.20 -46.27 7.93
C ILE A 125 -39.14 -45.39 8.75
N GLN A 126 -39.26 -45.69 10.05
CA GLN A 126 -40.09 -44.93 10.99
C GLN A 126 -39.66 -43.46 11.02
N THR A 127 -40.56 -42.53 11.37
CA THR A 127 -40.30 -41.08 11.27
C THR A 127 -39.05 -40.63 12.04
N SER A 128 -38.73 -41.26 13.17
CA SER A 128 -37.50 -41.04 13.93
C SER A 128 -36.25 -41.45 13.14
N GLU A 129 -36.23 -42.66 12.59
CA GLU A 129 -35.11 -43.16 11.80
C GLU A 129 -34.89 -42.33 10.52
N ARG A 130 -35.95 -41.74 9.93
CA ARG A 130 -35.81 -40.80 8.79
C ARG A 130 -35.08 -39.51 9.20
N GLU A 131 -35.44 -38.95 10.35
CA GLU A 131 -34.73 -37.79 10.89
C GLU A 131 -33.28 -38.15 11.18
N ASP A 132 -33.03 -39.33 11.75
CA ASP A 132 -31.67 -39.79 12.05
C ASP A 132 -30.85 -40.02 10.78
N LEU A 133 -31.43 -40.59 9.73
CA LEU A 133 -30.77 -40.73 8.43
C LEU A 133 -30.54 -39.38 7.74
N ALA A 134 -31.50 -38.46 7.79
CA ALA A 134 -31.33 -37.11 7.26
C ALA A 134 -30.25 -36.34 8.03
N ARG A 135 -30.22 -36.47 9.36
CA ARG A 135 -29.18 -35.92 10.24
C ARG A 135 -27.82 -36.54 9.90
N ARG A 136 -27.73 -37.86 9.72
CA ARG A 136 -26.49 -38.53 9.29
C ARG A 136 -26.00 -38.03 7.94
N ARG A 137 -26.85 -37.98 6.92
CA ARG A 137 -26.52 -37.43 5.58
C ARG A 137 -26.06 -35.97 5.65
N LEU A 138 -26.75 -35.15 6.43
CA LEU A 138 -26.38 -33.74 6.62
C LEU A 138 -25.04 -33.61 7.35
N LEU A 139 -24.81 -34.43 8.38
CA LEU A 139 -23.53 -34.47 9.08
C LEU A 139 -22.39 -34.95 8.17
N GLU A 140 -22.61 -35.99 7.35
CA GLU A 140 -21.65 -36.46 6.35
C GLU A 140 -21.34 -35.37 5.31
N HIS A 141 -22.36 -34.67 4.80
CA HIS A 141 -22.17 -33.56 3.88
C HIS A 141 -21.40 -32.40 4.52
N LEU A 142 -21.71 -32.04 5.77
CA LEU A 142 -20.96 -31.03 6.51
C LEU A 142 -19.52 -31.46 6.81
N GLN A 143 -19.30 -32.74 7.13
CA GLN A 143 -17.96 -33.30 7.30
C GLN A 143 -17.17 -33.25 5.99
N ASN A 144 -17.80 -33.57 4.85
CA ASN A 144 -17.17 -33.48 3.53
C ASN A 144 -16.85 -32.03 3.16
N ILE A 145 -17.78 -31.08 3.36
CA ILE A 145 -17.49 -29.65 3.17
C ILE A 145 -16.32 -29.21 4.06
N ASN A 146 -16.31 -29.59 5.33
CA ASN A 146 -15.23 -29.22 6.25
C ASN A 146 -13.89 -29.82 5.82
N ARG A 147 -13.87 -31.06 5.34
CA ARG A 147 -12.68 -31.71 4.77
C ARG A 147 -12.20 -31.01 3.51
N GLU A 148 -13.10 -30.69 2.57
CA GLU A 148 -12.76 -29.94 1.36
C GLU A 148 -12.22 -28.54 1.69
N GLN A 149 -12.85 -27.83 2.63
CA GLN A 149 -12.38 -26.51 3.06
C GLN A 149 -10.99 -26.61 3.73
N ALA A 150 -10.75 -27.67 4.52
CA ALA A 150 -9.44 -27.93 5.09
C ALA A 150 -8.39 -28.23 4.02
N GLN A 151 -8.72 -29.06 3.01
CA GLN A 151 -7.84 -29.36 1.87
C GLN A 151 -7.53 -28.10 1.05
N ARG A 152 -8.54 -27.30 0.68
CA ARG A 152 -8.34 -26.03 -0.04
C ARG A 152 -7.43 -25.08 0.73
N LYS A 153 -7.58 -24.98 2.05
CA LYS A 153 -6.70 -24.16 2.91
C LYS A 153 -5.27 -24.69 2.95
N VAL A 154 -5.06 -26.01 2.93
CA VAL A 154 -3.71 -26.60 2.88
C VAL A 154 -3.08 -26.35 1.51
N GLU A 155 -3.80 -26.58 0.41
CA GLU A 155 -3.33 -26.30 -0.94
C GLU A 155 -3.00 -24.82 -1.16
N GLU A 156 -3.83 -23.89 -0.65
CA GLU A 156 -3.56 -22.45 -0.70
C GLU A 156 -2.28 -22.10 0.05
N ARG A 157 -2.07 -22.67 1.24
CA ARG A 157 -0.83 -22.48 2.02
C ARG A 157 0.38 -23.06 1.29
N GLU A 158 0.25 -24.20 0.63
CA GLU A 158 1.33 -24.80 -0.15
C GLU A 158 1.67 -23.96 -1.38
N ARG A 159 0.67 -23.46 -2.11
CA ARG A 159 0.87 -22.52 -3.24
C ARG A 159 1.50 -21.22 -2.79
N GLU A 160 1.08 -20.67 -1.65
CA GLU A 160 1.71 -19.47 -1.07
C GLU A 160 3.15 -19.73 -0.66
N ARG A 161 3.46 -20.89 -0.06
CA ARG A 161 4.82 -21.29 0.28
C ARG A 161 5.69 -21.44 -0.97
N GLN A 162 5.19 -22.11 -2.01
CA GLN A 162 5.89 -22.23 -3.28
C GLN A 162 6.20 -20.87 -3.90
N ARG A 163 5.22 -19.95 -3.94
CA ARG A 163 5.44 -18.58 -4.44
C ARG A 163 6.49 -17.83 -3.63
N ARG A 164 6.49 -17.96 -2.29
CA ARG A 164 7.51 -17.33 -1.43
C ARG A 164 8.90 -17.90 -1.72
N LEU A 165 9.02 -19.22 -1.82
CA LEU A 165 10.28 -19.88 -2.15
C LEU A 165 10.77 -19.51 -3.56
N GLU A 166 9.88 -19.38 -4.55
CA GLU A 166 10.23 -18.93 -5.89
C GLU A 166 10.80 -17.50 -5.88
N VAL A 167 10.19 -16.61 -5.10
CA VAL A 167 10.69 -15.24 -4.91
C VAL A 167 12.04 -15.22 -4.22
N GLU A 168 12.19 -15.95 -3.11
CA GLU A 168 13.47 -16.06 -2.39
C GLU A 168 14.59 -16.65 -3.28
N VAL A 169 14.28 -17.68 -4.08
CA VAL A 169 15.24 -18.27 -5.02
C VAL A 169 15.59 -17.27 -6.15
N ALA A 170 14.63 -16.49 -6.63
CA ALA A 170 14.88 -15.44 -7.62
C ALA A 170 15.76 -14.32 -7.05
N GLU A 171 15.50 -13.87 -5.82
CA GLU A 171 16.34 -12.89 -5.12
C GLU A 171 17.77 -13.41 -4.90
N LEU A 172 17.93 -14.67 -4.46
CA LEU A 172 19.25 -15.28 -4.30
C LEU A 172 19.98 -15.43 -5.64
N LYS A 173 19.29 -15.71 -6.74
CA LYS A 173 19.89 -15.73 -8.08
C LYS A 173 20.34 -14.33 -8.50
N ALA A 174 19.51 -13.31 -8.30
CA ALA A 174 19.85 -11.92 -8.59
C ALA A 174 21.06 -11.43 -7.77
N VAL A 175 21.12 -11.77 -6.48
CA VAL A 175 22.28 -11.45 -5.62
C VAL A 175 23.55 -12.18 -6.09
N LYS A 176 23.44 -13.46 -6.49
CA LYS A 176 24.58 -14.21 -7.05
C LYS A 176 25.06 -13.61 -8.37
N GLU A 177 24.15 -13.24 -9.26
CA GLU A 177 24.48 -12.59 -10.54
C GLU A 177 25.13 -11.23 -10.31
N ALA A 178 24.60 -10.41 -9.38
CA ALA A 178 25.21 -9.14 -8.98
C ALA A 178 26.63 -9.34 -8.43
N ALA A 179 26.84 -10.33 -7.54
CA ALA A 179 28.15 -10.64 -7.00
C ALA A 179 29.16 -11.11 -8.07
N VAL A 180 28.70 -11.91 -9.05
CA VAL A 180 29.54 -12.32 -10.19
C VAL A 180 29.90 -11.12 -11.07
N ASN A 181 28.96 -10.23 -11.34
CA ASN A 181 29.19 -9.02 -12.12
C ASN A 181 30.16 -8.06 -11.41
N GLU A 182 30.02 -7.88 -10.11
CA GLU A 182 30.94 -7.09 -9.29
C GLU A 182 32.35 -7.70 -9.28
N ALA A 183 32.46 -9.03 -9.11
CA ALA A 183 33.74 -9.73 -9.17
C ALA A 183 34.40 -9.59 -10.55
N ALA A 184 33.65 -9.72 -11.64
CA ALA A 184 34.13 -9.50 -13.00
C ALA A 184 34.61 -8.04 -13.20
N ALA A 185 33.86 -7.06 -12.71
CA ALA A 185 34.25 -5.65 -12.76
C ALA A 185 35.54 -5.38 -11.95
N LEU A 186 35.70 -6.02 -10.79
CA LEU A 186 36.94 -5.94 -10.00
C LEU A 186 38.13 -6.57 -10.72
N LEU A 187 37.93 -7.69 -11.43
CA LEU A 187 38.99 -8.31 -12.24
C LEU A 187 39.41 -7.40 -13.40
N ILE A 188 38.46 -6.79 -14.11
CA ILE A 188 38.75 -5.82 -15.18
C ILE A 188 39.53 -4.62 -14.62
N LYS A 189 39.10 -4.07 -13.48
CA LYS A 189 39.83 -2.96 -12.80
C LYS A 189 41.26 -3.35 -12.42
N LYS A 190 41.46 -4.56 -11.88
CA LYS A 190 42.81 -5.07 -11.54
C LYS A 190 43.68 -5.26 -12.78
N GLN A 191 43.12 -5.76 -13.88
CA GLN A 191 43.84 -5.89 -15.15
C GLN A 191 44.21 -4.51 -15.71
N ALA A 192 43.28 -3.55 -15.71
CA ALA A 192 43.55 -2.17 -16.14
C ALA A 192 44.64 -1.51 -15.29
N ALA A 193 44.61 -1.68 -13.96
CA ALA A 193 45.65 -1.17 -13.07
C ALA A 193 47.03 -1.80 -13.35
N ARG A 194 47.09 -3.12 -13.63
CA ARG A 194 48.35 -3.78 -14.03
C ARG A 194 48.88 -3.24 -15.36
N GLN A 195 48.01 -3.03 -16.34
CA GLN A 195 48.39 -2.44 -17.63
C GLN A 195 48.86 -0.99 -17.46
N ALA A 196 48.21 -0.20 -16.59
CA ALA A 196 48.65 1.16 -16.27
C ALA A 196 50.04 1.16 -15.63
N MET A 197 50.30 0.30 -14.64
CA MET A 197 51.62 0.15 -14.02
C MET A 197 52.69 -0.28 -15.04
N GLN A 198 52.37 -1.18 -15.97
CA GLN A 198 53.30 -1.57 -17.03
C GLN A 198 53.63 -0.41 -17.98
N ARG A 199 52.63 0.41 -18.34
CA ARG A 199 52.84 1.62 -19.15
C ARG A 199 53.69 2.65 -18.41
N GLU A 200 53.39 2.92 -17.13
CA GLU A 200 54.17 3.84 -16.31
C GLU A 200 55.63 3.39 -16.15
N LEU A 201 55.89 2.08 -16.04
CA LEU A 201 57.24 1.54 -16.00
C LEU A 201 57.96 1.70 -17.34
N LEU A 202 57.28 1.47 -18.47
CA LEU A 202 57.84 1.72 -19.80
C LEU A 202 58.15 3.21 -20.00
N ASP A 203 57.21 4.10 -19.66
CA ASP A 203 57.39 5.55 -19.72
C ASP A 203 58.55 6.00 -18.82
N ALA A 204 58.68 5.44 -17.62
CA ALA A 204 59.79 5.74 -16.71
C ALA A 204 61.14 5.26 -17.26
N MET A 205 61.18 4.10 -17.92
CA MET A 205 62.36 3.60 -18.61
C MET A 205 62.72 4.45 -19.83
N GLU A 206 61.74 4.92 -20.60
CA GLU A 206 61.93 5.84 -21.72
C GLU A 206 62.44 7.21 -21.25
N ARG A 207 61.88 7.76 -20.17
CA ARG A 207 62.39 8.99 -19.53
C ARG A 207 63.83 8.83 -19.08
N LYS A 208 64.18 7.71 -18.43
CA LYS A 208 65.57 7.42 -18.05
C LYS A 208 66.51 7.29 -19.25
N ARG A 209 66.03 6.73 -20.37
CA ARG A 209 66.82 6.66 -21.61
C ARG A 209 67.05 8.04 -22.21
N GLN A 210 66.02 8.91 -22.20
CA GLN A 210 66.16 10.31 -22.63
C GLN A 210 67.13 11.07 -21.71
N GLU A 211 66.97 10.97 -20.39
CA GLU A 211 67.88 11.58 -19.41
C GLU A 211 69.32 11.07 -19.55
N ALA A 212 69.54 9.79 -19.87
CA ALA A 212 70.87 9.26 -20.13
C ALA A 212 71.46 9.76 -21.46
N ALA A 213 70.63 9.93 -22.50
CA ALA A 213 71.05 10.56 -23.75
C ALA A 213 71.42 12.05 -23.53
N ASP A 214 70.64 12.76 -22.72
CA ASP A 214 70.91 14.16 -22.36
C ASP A 214 72.15 14.28 -21.44
N GLY A 215 72.32 13.35 -20.50
CA GLY A 215 73.48 13.27 -19.61
C GLY A 215 74.78 13.00 -20.36
N ASN A 216 74.74 12.17 -21.41
CA ASN A 216 75.89 11.96 -22.30
C ASN A 216 76.27 13.23 -23.09
N ASN A 217 75.34 14.16 -23.31
CA ASN A 217 75.66 15.47 -23.88
C ASN A 217 76.26 16.44 -22.85
N HIS A 218 76.07 16.21 -21.54
CA HIS A 218 76.60 17.06 -20.46
C HIS A 218 77.94 16.59 -19.87
N LEU A 219 78.34 15.32 -20.06
CA LEU A 219 79.63 14.79 -19.58
C LEU A 219 80.85 15.35 -20.34
N ALA A 220 80.66 16.18 -21.37
CA ALA A 220 81.74 16.92 -22.03
C ALA A 220 82.20 18.17 -21.24
N LEU A 221 81.54 18.56 -20.15
CA LEU A 221 81.89 19.75 -19.36
C LEU A 221 82.59 19.36 -18.05
N GLU A 222 83.91 19.26 -18.16
CA GLU A 222 84.94 19.66 -17.20
C GLU A 222 84.74 19.22 -15.73
N CYS A 223 85.36 18.07 -15.41
CA CYS A 223 85.60 17.60 -14.06
C CYS A 223 86.62 18.51 -13.33
N ALA A 224 86.15 19.42 -12.48
CA ALA A 224 87.02 20.13 -11.54
C ALA A 224 87.24 19.29 -10.26
N ALA A 225 88.48 19.27 -9.78
CA ALA A 225 89.02 18.27 -8.85
C ALA A 225 88.55 18.36 -7.39
N PHE A 226 87.85 19.42 -6.96
CA PHE A 226 87.40 19.53 -5.57
C PHE A 226 85.99 20.16 -5.42
N PRO A 227 85.14 19.67 -4.48
CA PRO A 227 83.68 19.82 -4.57
C PRO A 227 83.10 21.13 -4.01
N TRP A 228 83.91 21.98 -3.38
CA TRP A 228 83.43 23.18 -2.67
C TRP A 228 83.93 24.52 -3.25
N ASP A 229 84.91 24.52 -4.14
CA ASP A 229 85.42 25.77 -4.75
C ASP A 229 84.44 26.36 -5.77
N ASN A 230 83.55 25.53 -6.31
CA ASN A 230 82.45 25.97 -7.15
C ASN A 230 81.15 25.85 -6.35
N ALA A 231 80.87 26.79 -5.43
CA ALA A 231 79.49 26.98 -4.99
C ALA A 231 78.66 27.23 -6.26
N PRO A 232 77.87 26.25 -6.73
CA PRO A 232 77.40 26.28 -8.09
C PRO A 232 76.40 27.44 -8.18
N PRO A 233 76.43 28.28 -9.23
CA PRO A 233 75.43 29.32 -9.45
C PRO A 233 73.99 28.77 -9.48
N ASN A 234 73.85 27.44 -9.55
CA ASN A 234 72.60 26.69 -9.54
C ASN A 234 72.00 26.44 -8.15
N GLU A 235 72.61 26.83 -7.03
CA GLU A 235 71.93 26.72 -5.72
C GLU A 235 70.65 27.56 -5.68
N ALA A 236 70.69 28.79 -6.21
CA ALA A 236 69.50 29.64 -6.32
C ALA A 236 68.41 28.95 -7.14
N LYS A 237 68.76 28.41 -8.32
CA LYS A 237 67.84 27.64 -9.17
C LYS A 237 67.29 26.38 -8.48
N ARG A 238 68.13 25.64 -7.75
CA ARG A 238 67.68 24.46 -6.99
C ARG A 238 66.71 24.86 -5.88
N ARG A 239 66.98 25.95 -5.16
CA ARG A 239 66.06 26.50 -4.16
C ARG A 239 64.73 26.93 -4.79
N GLU A 240 64.76 27.60 -5.94
CA GLU A 240 63.57 27.96 -6.72
C GLU A 240 62.76 26.73 -7.17
N ILE A 241 63.43 25.68 -7.65
CA ILE A 241 62.79 24.40 -7.99
C ILE A 241 62.16 23.75 -6.74
N CYS A 242 62.87 23.70 -5.62
CA CYS A 242 62.31 23.17 -4.37
C CYS A 242 61.10 23.99 -3.89
N LEU A 243 61.14 25.31 -3.98
CA LEU A 243 60.02 26.18 -3.62
C LEU A 243 58.82 25.96 -4.56
N SER A 244 59.04 25.89 -5.88
CA SER A 244 57.97 25.59 -6.84
C SER A 244 57.35 24.20 -6.64
N LEU A 245 58.14 23.18 -6.28
CA LEU A 245 57.62 21.86 -5.92
C LEU A 245 56.83 21.88 -4.62
N LEU A 246 57.26 22.65 -3.61
CA LEU A 246 56.49 22.84 -2.38
C LEU A 246 55.16 23.55 -2.65
N ASP A 247 55.16 24.57 -3.49
CA ASP A 247 53.94 25.29 -3.88
C ASP A 247 53.01 24.42 -4.74
N ALA A 248 53.56 23.61 -5.66
CA ALA A 248 52.78 22.62 -6.41
C ALA A 248 52.16 21.56 -5.49
N ASN A 249 52.92 21.05 -4.52
CA ASN A 249 52.41 20.12 -3.52
C ASN A 249 51.33 20.74 -2.63
N ARG A 250 51.46 22.03 -2.27
CA ARG A 250 50.43 22.77 -1.54
C ARG A 250 49.15 22.89 -2.36
N LYS A 251 49.25 23.31 -3.63
CA LYS A 251 48.11 23.39 -4.56
C LYS A 251 47.42 22.04 -4.74
N LEU A 252 48.18 20.96 -4.99
CA LEU A 252 47.62 19.61 -5.11
C LEU A 252 46.94 19.13 -3.81
N ALA A 253 47.48 19.52 -2.64
CA ALA A 253 46.85 19.21 -1.36
C ALA A 253 45.55 20.00 -1.15
N GLU A 254 45.50 21.26 -1.60
CA GLU A 254 44.29 22.09 -1.60
C GLU A 254 43.24 21.53 -2.58
N ASP A 255 43.62 21.18 -3.81
CA ASP A 255 42.72 20.57 -4.80
C ASP A 255 42.11 19.27 -4.27
N LYS A 256 42.93 18.38 -3.67
CA LYS A 256 42.44 17.15 -3.02
C LYS A 256 41.51 17.43 -1.84
N LYS A 257 41.71 18.53 -1.10
CA LYS A 257 40.78 18.95 -0.03
C LYS A 257 39.46 19.42 -0.64
N MET A 258 39.51 20.23 -1.69
CA MET A 258 38.32 20.72 -2.40
C MET A 258 37.53 19.58 -3.06
N GLU A 259 38.20 18.62 -3.69
CA GLU A 259 37.56 17.41 -4.23
C GLU A 259 36.85 16.59 -3.15
N ARG A 260 37.49 16.41 -1.99
CA ARG A 260 36.87 15.70 -0.86
C ARG A 260 35.66 16.45 -0.32
N GLN A 261 35.69 17.78 -0.29
CA GLN A 261 34.54 18.60 0.11
C GLN A 261 33.42 18.51 -0.93
N ALA A 262 33.74 18.58 -2.22
CA ALA A 262 32.78 18.43 -3.31
C ALA A 262 32.09 17.06 -3.26
N ARG A 263 32.86 15.96 -3.10
CA ARG A 263 32.29 14.61 -2.93
C ARG A 263 31.37 14.50 -1.73
N LYS A 264 31.74 15.08 -0.58
CA LYS A 264 30.87 15.11 0.61
C LYS A 264 29.58 15.89 0.37
N ILE A 265 29.64 16.99 -0.39
CA ILE A 265 28.45 17.78 -0.74
C ILE A 265 27.55 16.97 -1.70
N GLU A 266 28.13 16.29 -2.69
CA GLU A 266 27.40 15.41 -3.61
C GLU A 266 26.76 14.22 -2.89
N GLU A 267 27.48 13.56 -1.99
CA GLU A 267 26.95 12.46 -1.17
C GLU A 267 25.75 12.93 -0.33
N ARG A 268 25.88 14.07 0.36
CA ARG A 268 24.76 14.68 1.11
C ARG A 268 23.58 15.05 0.21
N ALA A 269 23.83 15.54 -1.00
CA ALA A 269 22.76 15.85 -1.95
C ALA A 269 22.05 14.58 -2.44
N ARG A 270 22.78 13.48 -2.66
CA ARG A 270 22.21 12.17 -3.02
C ARG A 270 21.39 11.57 -1.86
N GLU A 271 21.90 11.66 -0.64
CA GLU A 271 21.18 11.21 0.56
C GLU A 271 19.90 12.02 0.77
N ALA A 272 19.97 13.36 0.63
CA ALA A 272 18.79 14.22 0.72
C ALA A 272 17.77 13.89 -0.38
N ALA A 273 18.20 13.67 -1.63
CA ALA A 273 17.32 13.27 -2.73
C ALA A 273 16.68 11.89 -2.47
N ALA A 274 17.43 10.91 -1.95
CA ALA A 274 16.90 9.60 -1.60
C ALA A 274 15.86 9.70 -0.48
N LEU A 275 16.09 10.51 0.55
CA LEU A 275 15.13 10.76 1.62
C LEU A 275 13.84 11.42 1.12
N GLU A 276 13.93 12.38 0.20
CA GLU A 276 12.76 13.01 -0.42
C GLU A 276 11.94 12.01 -1.26
N VAL A 277 12.58 11.08 -1.98
CA VAL A 277 11.88 10.01 -2.70
C VAL A 277 11.13 9.09 -1.73
N VAL A 278 11.79 8.66 -0.65
CA VAL A 278 11.16 7.81 0.39
C VAL A 278 9.99 8.55 1.06
N ARG A 279 10.14 9.83 1.40
CA ARG A 279 9.05 10.66 1.94
C ARG A 279 7.86 10.73 0.98
N ALA A 280 8.12 10.95 -0.31
CA ALA A 280 7.06 10.98 -1.32
C ALA A 280 6.35 9.63 -1.49
N GLU A 281 7.05 8.51 -1.32
CA GLU A 281 6.45 7.16 -1.33
C GLU A 281 5.56 6.94 -0.11
N VAL A 282 6.04 7.26 1.10
CA VAL A 282 5.25 7.17 2.34
C VAL A 282 3.99 8.04 2.24
N GLU A 283 4.09 9.27 1.76
CA GLU A 283 2.91 10.13 1.55
C GLU A 283 1.90 9.55 0.56
N ARG A 284 2.37 8.88 -0.50
CA ARG A 284 1.48 8.21 -1.47
C ARG A 284 0.78 7.02 -0.83
N GLU A 285 1.46 6.26 0.01
CA GLU A 285 0.89 5.13 0.75
C GLU A 285 -0.14 5.61 1.79
N ASP A 286 0.16 6.68 2.52
CA ASP A 286 -0.76 7.30 3.47
C ASP A 286 -2.04 7.79 2.78
N ARG A 287 -1.92 8.44 1.61
CA ARG A 287 -3.09 8.85 0.80
C ARG A 287 -3.94 7.64 0.39
N ARG A 288 -3.32 6.57 -0.11
CA ARG A 288 -4.02 5.31 -0.46
C ARG A 288 -4.70 4.67 0.75
N ALA A 289 -4.05 4.69 1.91
CA ALA A 289 -4.61 4.15 3.15
C ALA A 289 -5.82 4.97 3.63
N LEU A 290 -5.75 6.30 3.54
CA LEU A 290 -6.87 7.20 3.85
C LEU A 290 -8.05 7.02 2.89
N GLU A 291 -7.80 6.85 1.59
CA GLU A 291 -8.83 6.56 0.60
C GLU A 291 -9.52 5.22 0.88
N LYS A 292 -8.76 4.16 1.19
CA LYS A 292 -9.32 2.86 1.62
C LYS A 292 -10.19 3.01 2.87
N LYS A 293 -9.74 3.77 3.88
CA LYS A 293 -10.53 4.04 5.10
C LYS A 293 -11.83 4.80 4.77
N ARG A 294 -11.78 5.81 3.89
CA ARG A 294 -12.98 6.54 3.44
C ARG A 294 -13.97 5.63 2.73
N TYR A 295 -13.48 4.83 1.78
CA TYR A 295 -14.29 3.86 1.06
C TYR A 295 -14.97 2.85 2.01
N LEU A 296 -14.23 2.29 2.97
CA LEU A 296 -14.79 1.39 3.99
C LEU A 296 -15.83 2.06 4.90
N CYS A 297 -15.63 3.34 5.25
CA CYS A 297 -16.62 4.12 5.99
C CYS A 297 -17.90 4.36 5.18
N GLU A 298 -17.78 4.65 3.88
CA GLU A 298 -18.93 4.81 2.98
C GLU A 298 -19.69 3.50 2.78
N GLU A 299 -18.99 2.37 2.59
CA GLU A 299 -19.56 1.01 2.57
C GLU A 299 -20.34 0.69 3.86
N ARG A 300 -19.75 1.01 5.03
CA ARG A 300 -20.42 0.84 6.33
C ARG A 300 -21.63 1.75 6.50
N GLN A 301 -21.59 2.97 5.99
CA GLN A 301 -22.75 3.88 6.01
C GLN A 301 -23.87 3.40 5.06
N ARG A 302 -23.51 2.90 3.87
CA ARG A 302 -24.47 2.33 2.91
C ARG A 302 -25.15 1.08 3.46
N SER A 303 -24.38 0.19 4.11
CA SER A 303 -24.91 -1.01 4.76
C SER A 303 -25.68 -0.70 6.06
N GLY A 304 -25.25 0.28 6.85
CA GLY A 304 -25.89 0.69 8.10
C GLY A 304 -27.18 1.53 7.94
N MET A 305 -27.45 2.07 6.75
CA MET A 305 -28.71 2.80 6.46
C MET A 305 -29.88 1.87 6.11
N GLY A 306 -29.65 0.56 5.99
CA GLY A 306 -30.72 -0.42 6.03
C GLY A 306 -31.10 -0.71 7.46
N THR A 307 -32.36 -0.54 7.83
CA THR A 307 -32.97 -0.98 9.12
C THR A 307 -32.81 -0.09 10.36
N PHE A 308 -33.06 1.21 10.23
CA PHE A 308 -33.75 1.94 11.32
C PHE A 308 -35.17 2.26 10.86
N VAL A 309 -35.99 1.22 10.71
CA VAL A 309 -37.45 1.38 10.69
C VAL A 309 -37.82 1.78 12.11
N LYS A 310 -38.02 3.08 12.32
CA LYS A 310 -38.68 3.60 13.52
C LYS A 310 -40.02 2.87 13.64
N ALA A 311 -40.14 2.00 14.63
CA ALA A 311 -41.39 1.42 15.05
C ALA A 311 -42.28 2.56 15.60
N ALA A 312 -42.96 3.27 14.71
CA ALA A 312 -44.14 4.00 15.09
C ALA A 312 -45.23 2.96 15.37
N PRO A 313 -45.87 2.96 16.56
CA PRO A 313 -46.93 2.02 16.87
C PRO A 313 -48.10 2.34 15.95
N VAL A 314 -48.28 1.52 14.92
CA VAL A 314 -49.49 1.52 14.11
C VAL A 314 -50.58 0.95 15.01
N VAL A 315 -51.44 1.83 15.48
CA VAL A 315 -52.73 1.48 16.08
C VAL A 315 -53.50 0.73 14.99
N LEU A 316 -53.43 -0.59 15.03
CA LEU A 316 -54.17 -1.48 14.14
C LEU A 316 -55.60 -1.56 14.66
N GLU A 317 -56.49 -0.87 13.98
CA GLU A 317 -57.93 -1.06 14.13
C GLU A 317 -58.26 -2.52 13.80
N THR A 318 -58.79 -3.22 14.79
CA THR A 318 -59.18 -4.62 14.73
C THR A 318 -60.32 -4.80 13.76
N SER A 319 -60.00 -5.02 12.48
CA SER A 319 -60.93 -5.63 11.55
C SER A 319 -60.89 -7.13 11.81
N ASP A 320 -61.91 -7.61 12.52
CA ASP A 320 -62.20 -9.02 12.69
C ASP A 320 -62.18 -9.71 11.33
N LEU A 321 -61.26 -10.67 11.15
CA LEU A 321 -61.31 -11.85 10.24
C LEU A 321 -59.94 -12.56 10.05
N GLY A 322 -59.02 -12.51 11.03
CA GLY A 322 -57.72 -13.21 10.93
C GLY A 322 -57.19 -13.90 12.19
N SER A 323 -57.97 -13.95 13.27
CA SER A 323 -57.50 -14.30 14.63
C SER A 323 -57.41 -15.80 14.95
N GLU A 324 -57.45 -16.69 13.96
CA GLU A 324 -57.43 -18.14 14.21
C GLU A 324 -56.05 -18.80 14.13
N TRP A 325 -55.01 -18.12 13.61
CA TRP A 325 -53.68 -18.72 13.47
C TRP A 325 -52.84 -18.73 14.75
N PHE A 326 -53.25 -18.00 15.79
CA PHE A 326 -52.59 -18.00 17.09
C PHE A 326 -53.50 -18.61 18.17
N LEU A 327 -54.15 -19.72 17.86
CA LEU A 327 -54.83 -20.54 18.85
C LEU A 327 -53.82 -21.26 19.75
N ARG A 328 -53.74 -20.75 20.99
CA ARG A 328 -53.67 -21.49 22.26
C ARG A 328 -52.55 -22.53 22.38
N THR A 329 -51.34 -22.06 22.67
CA THR A 329 -50.44 -22.85 23.52
C THR A 329 -50.95 -22.71 24.95
N THR A 330 -51.24 -23.84 25.59
CA THR A 330 -51.75 -23.92 26.96
C THR A 330 -50.79 -23.19 27.90
N ARG A 331 -51.34 -22.53 28.91
CA ARG A 331 -50.61 -21.63 29.82
C ARG A 331 -49.41 -22.31 30.52
N GLU A 332 -49.43 -23.64 30.61
CA GLU A 332 -48.37 -24.50 31.16
C GLU A 332 -47.10 -24.51 30.29
N ASP A 333 -47.23 -24.46 28.95
CA ASP A 333 -46.07 -24.43 28.04
C ASP A 333 -45.28 -23.11 28.13
N ALA A 334 -45.96 -22.01 28.48
CA ALA A 334 -45.31 -20.71 28.61
C ALA A 334 -44.32 -20.68 29.78
N GLY A 335 -44.54 -21.48 30.83
CA GLY A 335 -43.59 -21.66 31.93
C GLY A 335 -42.37 -22.46 31.48
N ALA A 336 -42.60 -23.66 30.94
CA ALA A 336 -41.54 -24.55 30.45
C ALA A 336 -40.65 -23.91 29.37
N ARG A 337 -41.21 -23.10 28.46
CA ARG A 337 -40.43 -22.34 27.46
C ARG A 337 -39.52 -21.29 28.10
N ARG A 338 -40.00 -20.58 29.13
CA ARG A 338 -39.19 -19.57 29.85
C ARG A 338 -38.07 -20.24 30.64
N GLU A 339 -38.32 -21.39 31.25
CA GLU A 339 -37.30 -22.17 31.96
C GLU A 339 -36.21 -22.67 31.00
N ARG A 340 -36.59 -23.29 29.87
CA ARG A 340 -35.63 -23.68 28.82
C ARG A 340 -34.81 -22.49 28.29
N GLN A 341 -35.44 -21.32 28.13
CA GLN A 341 -34.73 -20.12 27.69
C GLN A 341 -33.73 -19.63 28.75
N ARG A 342 -34.06 -19.72 30.04
CA ARG A 342 -33.14 -19.39 31.14
C ARG A 342 -31.97 -20.38 31.19
N GLU A 343 -32.25 -21.68 31.09
CA GLU A 343 -31.22 -22.73 31.04
C GLU A 343 -30.25 -22.52 29.86
N LEU A 344 -30.77 -22.20 28.67
CA LEU A 344 -29.94 -21.89 27.49
C LEU A 344 -29.11 -20.61 27.69
N MET A 345 -29.65 -19.58 28.32
CA MET A 345 -28.89 -18.37 28.66
C MET A 345 -27.80 -18.65 29.69
N GLU A 346 -28.07 -19.46 30.71
CA GLU A 346 -27.09 -19.88 31.71
C GLU A 346 -26.00 -20.75 31.09
N ALA A 347 -26.35 -21.71 30.25
CA ALA A 347 -25.39 -22.54 29.52
C ALA A 347 -24.52 -21.70 28.57
N ASN A 348 -25.12 -20.78 27.81
CA ASN A 348 -24.38 -19.84 26.96
C ASN A 348 -23.45 -18.92 27.77
N LYS A 349 -23.90 -18.46 28.95
CA LYS A 349 -23.07 -17.66 29.85
C LYS A 349 -21.87 -18.46 30.37
N ARG A 350 -22.07 -19.72 30.79
CA ARG A 350 -21.00 -20.63 31.23
C ARG A 350 -20.00 -20.89 30.10
N LEU A 351 -20.47 -21.20 28.88
CA LEU A 351 -19.61 -21.38 27.71
C LEU A 351 -18.84 -20.09 27.33
N ALA A 352 -19.48 -18.92 27.45
CA ALA A 352 -18.83 -17.63 27.21
C ALA A 352 -17.76 -17.31 28.28
N GLU A 353 -17.98 -17.69 29.53
CA GLU A 353 -17.00 -17.54 30.61
C GLU A 353 -15.84 -18.53 30.45
N GLU A 354 -16.11 -19.79 30.11
CA GLU A 354 -15.09 -20.81 29.83
C GLU A 354 -14.22 -20.43 28.62
N THR A 355 -14.82 -19.94 27.53
CA THR A 355 -14.06 -19.48 26.36
C THR A 355 -13.20 -18.25 26.67
N LYS A 356 -13.67 -17.33 27.52
CA LYS A 356 -12.85 -16.22 28.01
C LYS A 356 -11.68 -16.70 28.88
N ARG A 357 -11.91 -17.67 29.78
CA ARG A 357 -10.85 -18.27 30.61
C ARG A 357 -9.80 -18.97 29.78
N ARG A 358 -10.19 -19.81 28.82
CA ARG A 358 -9.26 -20.49 27.90
C ARG A 358 -8.41 -19.51 27.11
N ARG A 359 -9.02 -18.43 26.59
CA ARG A 359 -8.28 -17.36 25.89
C ARG A 359 -7.29 -16.64 26.81
N ALA A 360 -7.67 -16.35 28.06
CA ALA A 360 -6.76 -15.75 29.04
C ALA A 360 -5.58 -16.69 29.35
N GLU A 361 -5.84 -17.98 29.58
CA GLU A 361 -4.81 -19.00 29.81
C GLU A 361 -3.89 -19.23 28.61
N GLU A 362 -4.40 -19.13 27.37
CA GLU A 362 -3.59 -19.19 26.14
C GLU A 362 -2.67 -17.96 26.02
N VAL A 363 -3.18 -16.77 26.30
CA VAL A 363 -2.39 -15.53 26.30
C VAL A 363 -1.33 -15.55 27.40
N GLU A 364 -1.67 -16.00 28.61
CA GLU A 364 -0.71 -16.13 29.70
C GLU A 364 0.39 -17.14 29.37
N ARG A 365 0.05 -18.28 28.75
CA ARG A 365 1.04 -19.26 28.28
C ARG A 365 1.96 -18.69 27.20
N GLN A 366 1.42 -17.92 26.25
CA GLN A 366 2.24 -17.25 25.23
C GLN A 366 3.20 -16.23 25.87
N ILE A 367 2.71 -15.41 26.80
CA ILE A 367 3.55 -14.44 27.53
C ILE A 367 4.64 -15.15 28.33
N GLN A 368 4.34 -16.30 28.96
CA GLN A 368 5.35 -17.08 29.68
C GLN A 368 6.42 -17.63 28.74
N GLN A 369 6.02 -18.21 27.59
CA GLN A 369 6.96 -18.70 26.58
C GLN A 369 7.84 -17.58 25.99
N GLU A 370 7.27 -16.41 25.71
CA GLU A 370 8.03 -15.26 25.24
C GLU A 370 9.04 -14.77 26.28
N ARG A 371 8.64 -14.73 27.57
CA ARG A 371 9.55 -14.38 28.67
C ARG A 371 10.68 -15.40 28.84
N GLU A 372 10.40 -16.69 28.67
CA GLU A 372 11.41 -17.74 28.72
C GLU A 372 12.38 -17.62 27.53
N ALA A 373 11.87 -17.45 26.32
CA ALA A 373 12.68 -17.25 25.11
C ALA A 373 13.58 -16.01 25.22
N LEU A 374 13.06 -14.89 25.75
CA LEU A 374 13.85 -13.68 26.00
C LEU A 374 14.96 -13.92 27.03
N ARG A 375 14.67 -14.63 28.13
CA ARG A 375 15.68 -14.99 29.15
C ARG A 375 16.76 -15.91 28.58
N GLU A 376 16.39 -16.86 27.74
CA GLU A 376 17.35 -17.74 27.06
C GLU A 376 18.23 -16.96 26.07
N ALA A 377 17.64 -16.03 25.32
CA ALA A 377 18.39 -15.16 24.41
C ALA A 377 19.37 -14.24 25.17
N GLU A 378 18.97 -13.66 26.30
CA GLU A 378 19.85 -12.86 27.16
C GLU A 378 21.00 -13.69 27.75
N ARG A 379 20.72 -14.93 28.19
CA ARG A 379 21.76 -15.87 28.66
C ARG A 379 22.72 -16.25 27.53
N ALA A 380 22.22 -16.53 26.33
CA ALA A 380 23.06 -16.85 25.18
C ALA A 380 23.92 -15.64 24.76
N TYR A 381 23.36 -14.43 24.82
CA TYR A 381 24.10 -13.19 24.52
C TYR A 381 25.21 -12.93 25.55
N THR A 382 24.91 -13.03 26.84
CA THR A 382 25.89 -12.85 27.91
C THR A 382 27.02 -13.89 27.84
N GLN A 383 26.70 -15.16 27.60
CA GLN A 383 27.71 -16.21 27.39
C GLN A 383 28.62 -15.92 26.19
N ARG A 384 28.06 -15.49 25.06
CA ARG A 384 28.85 -15.10 23.88
C ARG A 384 29.78 -13.93 24.20
N MET A 385 29.28 -12.91 24.87
CA MET A 385 30.09 -11.77 25.30
C MET A 385 31.22 -12.23 26.24
N GLU A 386 30.94 -13.09 27.21
CA GLU A 386 31.97 -13.64 28.12
C GLU A 386 33.03 -14.45 27.36
N CYS A 387 32.64 -15.28 26.39
CA CYS A 387 33.56 -16.01 25.51
C CYS A 387 34.45 -15.04 24.71
N ASP A 388 33.86 -14.05 24.05
CA ASP A 388 34.60 -13.04 23.27
C ASP A 388 35.58 -12.25 24.16
N TRP A 389 35.17 -11.91 25.38
CA TRP A 389 36.02 -11.25 26.36
C TRP A 389 37.16 -12.16 26.83
N ALA A 390 36.91 -13.45 27.06
CA ALA A 390 37.92 -14.43 27.43
C ALA A 390 38.93 -14.66 26.30
N GLU A 391 38.47 -14.75 25.05
CA GLU A 391 39.34 -14.87 23.87
C GLU A 391 40.23 -13.63 23.69
N LYS A 392 39.66 -12.42 23.80
CA LYS A 392 40.44 -11.17 23.77
C LYS A 392 41.50 -11.12 24.87
N ARG A 393 41.19 -11.58 26.09
CA ARG A 393 42.18 -11.67 27.18
C ARG A 393 43.27 -12.67 26.86
N ARG A 394 42.94 -13.86 26.34
CA ARG A 394 43.93 -14.86 25.91
C ARG A 394 44.86 -14.31 24.85
N GLN A 395 44.32 -13.67 23.82
CA GLN A 395 45.12 -13.00 22.79
C GLN A 395 46.03 -11.93 23.39
N GLN A 396 45.51 -11.06 24.27
CA GLN A 396 46.34 -10.04 24.94
C GLN A 396 47.45 -10.65 25.80
N ASP A 397 47.19 -11.76 26.48
CA ASP A 397 48.20 -12.44 27.31
C ASP A 397 49.25 -13.17 26.45
N GLU A 398 48.86 -13.73 25.30
CA GLU A 398 49.77 -14.27 24.29
C GLU A 398 50.68 -13.16 23.73
N PHE A 399 50.10 -12.04 23.29
CA PHE A 399 50.87 -10.87 22.84
C PHE A 399 51.83 -10.35 23.93
N LYS A 400 51.40 -10.30 25.20
CA LYS A 400 52.29 -9.91 26.31
C LYS A 400 53.41 -10.92 26.54
N LYS A 401 53.14 -12.22 26.43
CA LYS A 401 54.15 -13.28 26.55
C LYS A 401 55.17 -13.21 25.41
N GLU A 402 54.73 -13.00 24.17
CA GLU A 402 55.59 -12.80 23.01
C GLU A 402 56.42 -11.52 23.12
N ALA A 403 55.81 -10.41 23.56
CA ALA A 403 56.52 -9.16 23.83
C ALA A 403 57.57 -9.34 24.94
N ARG A 404 57.28 -10.13 25.98
CA ARG A 404 58.26 -10.45 27.04
C ARG A 404 59.38 -11.35 26.52
N LYS A 405 59.10 -12.39 25.73
CA LYS A 405 60.12 -13.25 25.12
C LYS A 405 61.05 -12.45 24.21
N THR A 406 60.49 -11.63 23.32
CA THR A 406 61.27 -10.75 22.43
C THR A 406 62.05 -9.69 23.20
N ALA A 407 61.52 -9.16 24.31
CA ALA A 407 62.26 -8.26 25.19
C ALA A 407 63.43 -8.96 25.90
N VAL A 408 63.24 -10.19 26.39
CA VAL A 408 64.31 -11.01 27.01
C VAL A 408 65.39 -11.35 25.98
N GLU A 409 65.02 -11.83 24.79
CA GLU A 409 65.97 -12.10 23.68
C GLU A 409 66.76 -10.84 23.29
N ARG A 410 66.10 -9.67 23.23
CA ARG A 410 66.79 -8.39 22.99
C ARG A 410 67.72 -8.04 24.13
N HIS A 411 67.36 -8.33 25.37
CA HIS A 411 68.18 -8.05 26.55
C HIS A 411 69.38 -9.00 26.66
N GLU A 412 69.24 -10.26 26.24
CA GLU A 412 70.33 -11.23 26.11
C GLU A 412 71.30 -10.80 24.99
N LYS A 413 70.78 -10.43 23.81
CA LYS A 413 71.59 -9.89 22.70
C LYS A 413 72.34 -8.61 23.10
N LYS A 414 71.69 -7.72 23.86
CA LYS A 414 72.33 -6.52 24.41
C LYS A 414 73.36 -6.84 25.48
N ARG A 415 73.15 -7.86 26.32
CA ARG A 415 74.17 -8.27 27.30
C ARG A 415 75.45 -8.76 26.61
N ILE A 416 75.29 -9.54 25.54
CA ILE A 416 76.40 -9.94 24.66
C ILE A 416 77.11 -8.71 24.07
N SER A 417 76.37 -7.72 23.57
CA SER A 417 77.00 -6.49 23.02
C SER A 417 77.63 -5.59 24.09
N THR A 418 77.09 -5.55 25.32
CA THR A 418 77.68 -4.74 26.40
C THR A 418 78.97 -5.34 26.97
N GLU A 419 79.20 -6.65 26.80
CA GLU A 419 80.53 -7.25 27.05
C GLU A 419 81.56 -6.74 26.03
N ASP A 420 81.13 -6.41 24.81
CA ASP A 420 81.97 -5.80 23.77
C ASP A 420 82.19 -4.28 23.97
N ASP A 421 81.20 -3.57 24.54
CA ASP A 421 81.17 -2.09 24.60
C ASP A 421 81.92 -1.47 25.80
N LEU A 422 82.55 -2.26 26.67
CA LEU A 422 83.33 -1.76 27.83
C LEU A 422 84.54 -0.88 27.45
N CYS A 423 84.84 -0.67 26.16
CA CYS A 423 85.97 0.12 25.70
C CYS A 423 85.71 1.60 25.37
N LEU A 424 84.49 2.16 25.53
CA LEU A 424 84.20 3.52 25.03
C LEU A 424 83.55 4.47 26.07
N SER A 425 84.25 4.77 27.17
CA SER A 425 83.70 5.54 28.31
C SER A 425 84.04 7.05 28.36
N LEU A 426 84.67 7.66 27.34
CA LEU A 426 85.14 9.05 27.45
C LEU A 426 84.20 10.16 26.93
N PHE A 427 83.00 9.86 26.40
CA PHE A 427 82.10 10.89 25.81
C PHE A 427 80.78 11.16 26.58
N GLN A 428 80.63 10.66 27.82
CA GLN A 428 79.32 10.63 28.49
C GLN A 428 78.75 11.99 28.94
N ASP A 429 79.58 12.96 29.34
CA ASP A 429 79.06 14.17 30.02
C ASP A 429 78.36 15.18 29.08
N ASN A 430 78.82 15.30 27.83
CA ASN A 430 78.16 16.15 26.83
C ASN A 430 76.87 15.51 26.30
N CYS A 431 76.85 14.18 26.15
CA CYS A 431 75.66 13.44 25.76
C CYS A 431 74.52 13.62 26.77
N ARG A 432 74.82 13.63 28.08
CA ARG A 432 73.80 13.71 29.13
C ARG A 432 73.02 15.03 29.14
N LYS A 433 73.66 16.17 28.83
CA LYS A 433 72.95 17.47 28.72
C LYS A 433 72.08 17.52 27.46
N ALA A 434 72.61 17.07 26.32
CA ALA A 434 71.86 16.99 25.07
C ALA A 434 70.66 16.04 25.16
N GLU A 435 70.79 14.90 25.87
CA GLU A 435 69.70 13.97 26.13
C GLU A 435 68.61 14.59 27.02
N LYS A 436 68.98 15.30 28.09
CA LYS A 436 68.00 16.00 28.94
C LYS A 436 67.21 17.05 28.16
N GLU A 437 67.85 17.78 27.24
CA GLU A 437 67.17 18.76 26.39
C GLU A 437 66.24 18.09 25.36
N LYS A 438 66.68 16.98 24.75
CA LYS A 438 65.82 16.15 23.88
C LYS A 438 64.59 15.63 24.62
N GLN A 439 64.78 15.08 25.82
CA GLN A 439 63.68 14.58 26.65
C GLN A 439 62.68 15.70 26.99
N ARG A 440 63.15 16.91 27.28
CA ARG A 440 62.26 18.07 27.51
C ARG A 440 61.43 18.41 26.27
N ARG A 441 62.05 18.43 25.08
CA ARG A 441 61.34 18.68 23.81
C ARG A 441 60.31 17.59 23.49
N GLU A 442 60.66 16.33 23.74
CA GLU A 442 59.76 15.19 23.55
C GLU A 442 58.58 15.22 24.52
N GLN A 443 58.82 15.61 25.78
CA GLN A 443 57.77 15.81 26.78
C GLN A 443 56.79 16.92 26.36
N LEU A 444 57.31 18.09 25.96
CA LEU A 444 56.49 19.18 25.44
C LEU A 444 55.67 18.76 24.21
N TYR A 445 56.29 18.06 23.26
CA TYR A 445 55.59 17.55 22.08
C TYR A 445 54.48 16.55 22.45
N CYS A 446 54.73 15.68 23.43
CA CYS A 446 53.73 14.74 23.93
C CYS A 446 52.59 15.44 24.68
N GLU A 447 52.87 16.51 25.43
CA GLU A 447 51.87 17.35 26.10
C GLU A 447 51.02 18.14 25.09
N GLU A 448 51.63 18.71 24.05
CA GLU A 448 50.94 19.35 22.91
C GLU A 448 50.05 18.35 22.16
N LEU A 449 50.52 17.12 21.90
CA LEU A 449 49.69 16.09 21.28
C LEU A 449 48.52 15.66 22.18
N LYS A 450 48.74 15.50 23.49
CA LYS A 450 47.68 15.14 24.44
C LYS A 450 46.62 16.23 24.51
N SER A 451 47.03 17.49 24.71
CA SER A 451 46.15 18.65 24.72
C SER A 451 45.39 18.80 23.39
N GLY A 452 46.05 18.60 22.24
CA GLY A 452 45.37 18.60 20.94
C GLY A 452 44.32 17.50 20.78
N VAL A 453 44.59 16.30 21.29
CA VAL A 453 43.62 15.19 21.31
C VAL A 453 42.45 15.48 22.25
N ASP A 454 42.71 16.04 23.42
CA ASP A 454 41.68 16.36 24.40
C ASP A 454 40.80 17.54 23.93
N MET A 455 41.37 18.60 23.36
CA MET A 455 40.63 19.67 22.69
C MET A 455 39.75 19.14 21.54
N ALA A 456 40.27 18.20 20.73
CA ALA A 456 39.48 17.58 19.68
C ALA A 456 38.34 16.71 20.22
N ARG A 457 38.50 16.09 21.39
CA ARG A 457 37.43 15.33 22.07
C ARG A 457 36.38 16.27 22.64
N GLU A 458 36.79 17.35 23.29
CA GLU A 458 35.89 18.38 23.83
C GLU A 458 35.08 19.05 22.73
N SER A 459 35.72 19.46 21.63
CA SER A 459 35.03 20.00 20.45
C SER A 459 33.97 19.04 19.89
N ARG A 460 34.27 17.73 19.81
CA ARG A 460 33.27 16.73 19.36
C ARG A 460 32.14 16.52 20.38
N ARG A 461 32.41 16.68 21.68
CA ARG A 461 31.38 16.60 22.72
C ARG A 461 30.46 17.81 22.61
N GLU A 462 31.02 19.00 22.48
CA GLU A 462 30.24 20.22 22.29
C GLU A 462 29.42 20.20 21.00
N GLU A 463 29.97 19.72 19.89
CA GLU A 463 29.22 19.54 18.64
C GLU A 463 28.02 18.62 18.84
N LYS A 464 28.21 17.46 19.46
CA LYS A 464 27.13 16.52 19.78
C LYS A 464 26.08 17.11 20.73
N GLU A 465 26.51 17.88 21.72
CA GLU A 465 25.58 18.56 22.64
C GLU A 465 24.76 19.64 21.92
N ARG A 466 25.38 20.40 21.01
CA ARG A 466 24.68 21.38 20.18
C ARG A 466 23.67 20.71 19.24
N GLU A 467 24.06 19.61 18.60
CA GLU A 467 23.16 18.79 17.76
C GLU A 467 21.99 18.25 18.59
N ALA A 468 22.27 17.64 19.75
CA ALA A 468 21.23 17.13 20.64
C ALA A 468 20.27 18.23 21.14
N MET A 469 20.77 19.44 21.40
CA MET A 469 19.94 20.59 21.78
C MET A 469 19.09 21.10 20.61
N GLN A 470 19.57 21.03 19.38
CA GLN A 470 18.78 21.35 18.19
C GLN A 470 17.69 20.31 17.96
N GLU A 471 18.03 19.01 18.04
CA GLU A 471 17.05 17.91 17.91
C GLU A 471 15.93 18.03 18.96
N LYS A 472 16.27 18.30 20.22
CA LYS A 472 15.27 18.54 21.27
C LYS A 472 14.32 19.69 20.91
N LYS A 473 14.85 20.82 20.43
CA LYS A 473 14.02 21.96 19.99
C LYS A 473 13.12 21.58 18.81
N TYR A 474 13.62 20.81 17.84
CA TYR A 474 12.81 20.34 16.72
C TYR A 474 11.68 19.41 17.17
N LEU A 475 11.95 18.49 18.09
CA LEU A 475 10.95 17.59 18.66
C LEU A 475 9.89 18.36 19.45
N GLU A 476 10.28 19.32 20.30
CA GLU A 476 9.35 20.19 21.03
C GLU A 476 8.44 20.97 20.06
N MET A 477 8.99 21.50 18.96
CA MET A 477 8.22 22.18 17.93
C MET A 477 7.23 21.22 17.24
N GLN A 478 7.65 20.02 16.89
CA GLN A 478 6.76 18.99 16.31
C GLN A 478 5.65 18.60 17.28
N GLU A 479 5.96 18.42 18.57
CA GLU A 479 4.94 18.15 19.59
C GLU A 479 3.92 19.28 19.72
N ILE A 480 4.37 20.54 19.68
CA ILE A 480 3.48 21.71 19.71
C ILE A 480 2.61 21.75 18.45
N GLU A 481 3.19 21.47 17.28
CA GLU A 481 2.45 21.45 16.02
C GLU A 481 1.43 20.31 15.95
N THR A 482 1.78 19.11 16.41
CA THR A 482 0.85 17.99 16.50
C THR A 482 -0.29 18.28 17.49
N LYS A 483 -0.01 18.86 18.66
CA LYS A 483 -1.03 19.31 19.61
C LYS A 483 -1.97 20.34 18.98
N ARG A 484 -1.42 21.36 18.29
CA ARG A 484 -2.21 22.37 17.56
C ARG A 484 -3.05 21.76 16.43
N ALA A 485 -2.52 20.78 15.70
CA ALA A 485 -3.26 20.08 14.66
C ALA A 485 -4.45 19.32 15.24
N LEU A 486 -4.25 18.59 16.34
CA LEU A 486 -5.31 17.86 17.04
C LEU A 486 -6.39 18.80 17.60
N GLU A 487 -6.01 19.96 18.15
CA GLU A 487 -6.97 20.98 18.61
C GLU A 487 -7.81 21.54 17.46
N ARG A 488 -7.21 21.81 16.29
CA ARG A 488 -7.94 22.26 15.09
C ARG A 488 -8.92 21.20 14.59
N GLU A 489 -8.54 19.92 14.63
CA GLU A 489 -9.45 18.83 14.27
C GLU A 489 -10.64 18.72 15.23
N ARG A 490 -10.38 18.86 16.54
CA ARG A 490 -11.43 18.88 17.56
C ARG A 490 -12.38 20.06 17.37
N ALA A 491 -11.86 21.26 17.11
CA ALA A 491 -12.67 22.45 16.81
C ALA A 491 -13.56 22.24 15.58
N LYS A 492 -12.99 21.78 14.46
CA LYS A 492 -13.74 21.45 13.23
C LYS A 492 -14.82 20.39 13.47
N ALA A 493 -14.54 19.39 14.31
CA ALA A 493 -15.53 18.36 14.66
C ALA A 493 -16.68 18.93 15.49
N LEU A 494 -16.41 19.86 16.41
CA LEU A 494 -17.43 20.57 17.18
C LEU A 494 -18.28 21.48 16.27
N GLU A 495 -17.66 22.28 15.40
CA GLU A 495 -18.35 23.10 14.41
C GLU A 495 -19.29 22.28 13.52
N LYS A 496 -18.83 21.13 13.02
CA LYS A 496 -19.68 20.21 12.22
C LYS A 496 -20.88 19.69 13.01
N ARG A 497 -20.69 19.37 14.30
CA ARG A 497 -21.77 18.93 15.19
C ARG A 497 -22.78 20.04 15.43
N GLU A 498 -22.32 21.27 15.65
CA GLU A 498 -23.18 22.44 15.84
C GLU A 498 -23.93 22.83 14.56
N ALA A 499 -23.26 22.83 13.41
CA ALA A 499 -23.89 23.07 12.11
C ALA A 499 -24.97 22.02 11.81
N TYR A 500 -24.69 20.75 12.10
CA TYR A 500 -25.69 19.69 11.96
C TYR A 500 -26.89 19.87 12.90
N ARG A 501 -26.66 20.29 14.15
CA ARG A 501 -27.74 20.61 15.11
C ARG A 501 -28.61 21.77 14.60
N LYS A 502 -28.00 22.87 14.16
CA LYS A 502 -28.72 24.03 13.60
C LYS A 502 -29.53 23.66 12.35
N ALA A 503 -28.94 22.90 11.43
CA ALA A 503 -29.64 22.45 10.22
C ALA A 503 -30.86 21.57 10.53
N LEU A 504 -30.77 20.71 11.55
CA LEU A 504 -31.93 19.93 12.01
C LEU A 504 -33.00 20.83 12.65
N GLU A 505 -32.62 21.81 13.46
CA GLU A 505 -33.54 22.79 14.04
C GLU A 505 -34.27 23.61 12.96
N GLU A 506 -33.56 24.09 11.94
CA GLU A 506 -34.13 24.80 10.79
C GLU A 506 -35.09 23.93 9.97
N GLN A 507 -34.76 22.65 9.77
CA GLN A 507 -35.68 21.71 9.11
C GLN A 507 -36.95 21.48 9.92
N ILE A 508 -36.83 21.40 11.24
CA ILE A 508 -37.98 21.28 12.15
C ILE A 508 -38.82 22.56 12.09
N GLN A 509 -38.21 23.75 12.09
CA GLN A 509 -38.91 25.03 12.02
C GLN A 509 -39.58 25.27 10.66
N SER A 510 -38.89 25.01 9.55
CA SER A 510 -39.44 25.19 8.19
C SER A 510 -40.62 24.26 7.88
N ARG A 511 -40.63 23.06 8.47
CA ARG A 511 -41.79 22.15 8.39
C ARG A 511 -42.97 22.66 9.21
N LYS A 512 -42.74 23.40 10.30
CA LYS A 512 -43.81 24.03 11.08
C LYS A 512 -44.43 25.24 10.36
N THR A 513 -43.73 25.91 9.45
CA THR A 513 -44.14 27.20 8.89
C THR A 513 -44.73 27.20 7.47
N LYS A 514 -44.70 26.11 6.70
CA LYS A 514 -45.17 26.12 5.29
C LYS A 514 -46.59 25.55 5.11
N PRO A 515 -47.65 26.38 4.96
CA PRO A 515 -48.96 25.95 4.48
C PRO A 515 -48.99 25.77 2.95
N ALA A 516 -49.96 24.97 2.51
CA ALA A 516 -50.09 24.34 1.19
C ALA A 516 -49.97 25.29 -0.02
N CYS A 517 -49.14 24.93 -1.00
CA CYS A 517 -49.02 25.62 -2.29
C CYS A 517 -49.96 25.02 -3.36
N GLN A 518 -50.58 25.92 -4.12
CA GLN A 518 -51.57 25.70 -5.19
C GLN A 518 -50.93 25.20 -6.50
N ALA A 519 -51.72 24.45 -7.27
CA ALA A 519 -51.33 23.79 -8.51
C ALA A 519 -51.58 24.67 -9.77
N PRO A 520 -50.69 24.65 -10.78
CA PRO A 520 -50.79 25.50 -11.97
C PRO A 520 -51.58 24.86 -13.14
N VAL A 521 -52.16 25.75 -13.97
CA VAL A 521 -53.00 25.49 -15.15
C VAL A 521 -52.15 25.35 -16.42
N THR A 522 -52.43 24.37 -17.31
CA THR A 522 -51.80 24.28 -18.64
C THR A 522 -52.73 23.76 -19.75
N ARG A 523 -52.48 24.26 -20.97
CA ARG A 523 -53.30 24.28 -22.19
C ARG A 523 -53.28 23.00 -23.04
N HIS A 524 -54.24 22.90 -23.98
CA HIS A 524 -54.49 21.79 -24.91
C HIS A 524 -53.37 21.58 -25.95
N GLY A 525 -52.65 20.46 -25.84
CA GLY A 525 -51.73 19.91 -26.85
C GLY A 525 -52.14 18.50 -27.27
N SER A 526 -51.30 17.83 -28.07
CA SER A 526 -51.46 16.41 -28.47
C SER A 526 -51.82 15.54 -27.26
N VAL A 527 -52.70 14.54 -27.45
CA VAL A 527 -53.13 13.67 -26.34
C VAL A 527 -51.96 12.77 -25.97
N LEU A 528 -51.26 13.15 -24.89
CA LEU A 528 -50.18 12.39 -24.31
C LEU A 528 -50.74 11.17 -23.58
N LYS A 529 -50.24 9.99 -23.93
CA LYS A 529 -50.48 8.73 -23.21
C LYS A 529 -49.14 8.15 -22.75
N VAL A 530 -49.17 7.30 -21.75
CA VAL A 530 -47.96 6.68 -21.17
C VAL A 530 -48.03 5.17 -21.36
N LEU A 531 -46.94 4.57 -21.81
CA LEU A 531 -46.73 3.12 -21.86
C LEU A 531 -45.50 2.75 -21.04
N TYR A 532 -45.55 1.60 -20.39
CA TYR A 532 -44.45 1.04 -19.63
C TYR A 532 -43.93 -0.22 -20.30
N ARG A 533 -42.61 -0.33 -20.45
CA ARG A 533 -41.93 -1.56 -20.85
C ARG A 533 -41.75 -2.45 -19.63
N CYS A 534 -42.25 -3.68 -19.70
CA CYS A 534 -42.03 -4.67 -18.65
C CYS A 534 -40.57 -5.16 -18.65
N PRO A 535 -39.87 -5.24 -17.51
CA PRO A 535 -38.49 -5.74 -17.44
C PRO A 535 -38.38 -7.25 -17.74
N VAL A 536 -39.48 -8.01 -17.55
CA VAL A 536 -39.48 -9.48 -17.69
C VAL A 536 -39.94 -9.93 -19.07
N THR A 537 -40.97 -9.30 -19.66
CA THR A 537 -41.47 -9.68 -21.00
C THR A 537 -40.99 -8.77 -22.13
N GLY A 538 -40.53 -7.55 -21.82
CA GLY A 538 -40.16 -6.54 -22.84
C GLY A 538 -41.35 -5.85 -23.53
N ASP A 539 -42.59 -6.27 -23.23
CA ASP A 539 -43.81 -5.73 -23.84
C ASP A 539 -44.08 -4.28 -23.39
N LEU A 540 -44.57 -3.44 -24.31
CA LEU A 540 -45.11 -2.11 -24.00
C LEU A 540 -46.58 -2.25 -23.57
N LEU A 541 -46.84 -1.99 -22.29
CA LEU A 541 -48.14 -2.19 -21.67
C LEU A 541 -48.67 -0.88 -21.05
N PRO A 542 -50.00 -0.70 -20.98
CA PRO A 542 -50.59 0.44 -20.31
C PRO A 542 -50.33 0.41 -18.79
N PRO A 543 -50.46 1.57 -18.11
CA PRO A 543 -50.24 1.72 -16.67
C PRO A 543 -51.00 0.70 -15.81
N ASP A 544 -52.22 0.35 -16.23
CA ASP A 544 -53.12 -0.55 -15.50
C ASP A 544 -52.51 -1.97 -15.31
N GLN A 545 -51.64 -2.41 -16.22
CA GLN A 545 -50.95 -3.72 -16.14
C GLN A 545 -49.85 -3.77 -15.05
N PHE A 546 -49.51 -2.62 -14.46
CA PHE A 546 -48.57 -2.48 -13.35
C PHE A 546 -49.28 -2.00 -12.06
N GLY A 547 -50.62 -2.02 -12.03
CA GLY A 547 -51.41 -1.53 -10.89
C GLY A 547 -51.47 0.00 -10.78
N ILE A 548 -51.04 0.73 -11.81
CA ILE A 548 -51.12 2.19 -11.85
C ILE A 548 -52.42 2.56 -12.57
N PHE A 549 -53.46 2.92 -11.83
CA PHE A 549 -54.71 3.37 -12.45
C PHE A 549 -54.46 4.67 -13.21
N SER A 550 -54.74 4.68 -14.51
CA SER A 550 -54.82 5.92 -15.27
C SER A 550 -55.91 6.81 -14.65
N VAL A 551 -55.51 7.96 -14.08
CA VAL A 551 -56.46 8.95 -13.54
C VAL A 551 -57.49 9.23 -14.64
N ARG A 552 -58.77 8.91 -14.36
CA ARG A 552 -59.89 9.08 -15.29
C ARG A 552 -59.69 10.37 -16.08
N GLN A 553 -59.50 10.26 -17.40
CA GLN A 553 -59.64 11.41 -18.29
C GLN A 553 -61.05 11.92 -18.04
N ARG A 554 -61.20 12.98 -17.22
CA ARG A 554 -62.43 13.76 -17.19
C ARG A 554 -62.65 14.15 -18.64
N GLN A 555 -63.63 13.53 -19.27
CA GLN A 555 -64.21 14.07 -20.48
C GLN A 555 -64.61 15.50 -20.09
N SER A 556 -63.86 16.48 -20.54
CA SER A 556 -64.38 17.84 -20.73
C SER A 556 -65.41 17.71 -21.84
N GLY A 557 -66.55 17.10 -21.50
CA GLY A 557 -67.76 17.09 -22.28
C GLY A 557 -68.39 18.46 -22.08
N TRP A 558 -68.22 19.28 -23.09
CA TRP A 558 -69.04 20.46 -23.33
C TRP A 558 -70.47 20.01 -23.60
N ILE A 559 -71.37 20.41 -22.72
CA ILE A 559 -72.60 21.15 -23.06
C ILE A 559 -72.42 22.48 -22.31
#